data_AF-A0A0G1Y039-F1
#
_entry.id   AF-A0A0G1Y039-F1
#
_cell.length_a   1.000
_cell.length_b   1.000
_cell.length_c   1.000
_cell.angle_alpha   90.00
_cell.angle_beta   90.00
_cell.angle_gamma   90.00
#
_symmetry.space_group_name_H-M   'P 1'
#
loop_
_entity.id
_entity.type
_entity.pdbx_description
1 polymer ?
#
loop_
_entity_poly.entity_id
_entity_poly.type
_entity_poly.pdbx_seq_one_letter_code
_entity_poly.pdbx_strand_id
1 'polypeptide(L)'
;MSDQFKLVVTVPGSHADVVRAAMAEAGAGKVGRYASCSFSLKGMGRFVPLDGAVPTIGKIGQREEVDEERIEVNVGSDELNRVIEALRSMHPYEEPVVDVYLLAGAADRVRAIEARNLRVEDDKAWETSYTRRGLLIIFTYVAISLYLVSIHVERPWMNAIVPSVGFLLSTLTLPFFKRWWLRVRKTVSNSRQSRAGALVWLRRK
;
A
#
# COMPACT_ATOMS: atom_id res chain seq x y z
N MET A 1 1.67 2.03 7.38
CA MET A 1 2.52 3.06 6.77
C MET A 1 1.59 3.93 5.98
N SER A 2 1.43 5.16 6.45
CA SER A 2 0.52 6.17 5.95
C SER A 2 0.89 6.62 4.54
N ASP A 3 -0.09 7.08 3.77
CA ASP A 3 0.15 7.74 2.51
C ASP A 3 1.00 9.00 2.73
N GLN A 4 1.75 9.42 1.71
CA GLN A 4 2.51 10.66 1.77
C GLN A 4 1.98 11.65 0.76
N PHE A 5 1.98 12.91 1.16
CA PHE A 5 1.56 14.02 0.35
C PHE A 5 2.68 15.05 0.22
N LYS A 6 2.63 15.77 -0.88
CA LYS A 6 3.34 17.03 -1.07
C LYS A 6 2.33 18.14 -0.86
N LEU A 7 2.50 18.89 0.22
CA LEU A 7 1.73 20.09 0.52
C LEU A 7 2.45 21.29 -0.07
N VAL A 8 1.71 22.16 -0.73
CA VAL A 8 2.22 23.36 -1.36
C VAL A 8 1.35 24.54 -0.95
N VAL A 9 1.99 25.64 -0.59
CA VAL A 9 1.32 26.91 -0.26
C VAL A 9 2.08 28.08 -0.88
N THR A 10 1.36 29.13 -1.27
CA THR A 10 1.95 30.42 -1.67
C THR A 10 1.74 31.45 -0.56
N VAL A 11 2.81 32.07 -0.09
CA VAL A 11 2.79 32.98 1.06
C VAL A 11 3.54 34.27 0.71
N PRO A 12 3.06 35.46 1.12
CA PRO A 12 3.85 36.68 1.06
C PRO A 12 5.23 36.49 1.71
N GLY A 13 6.27 37.06 1.10
CA GLY A 13 7.65 36.90 1.61
C GLY A 13 7.81 37.29 3.08
N SER A 14 7.02 38.25 3.57
CA SER A 14 7.01 38.69 4.98
C SER A 14 6.58 37.62 5.99
N HIS A 15 5.81 36.61 5.56
CA HIS A 15 5.25 35.56 6.44
C HIS A 15 5.79 34.16 6.13
N ALA A 16 6.61 34.01 5.07
CA ALA A 16 7.09 32.72 4.58
C ALA A 16 7.83 31.90 5.66
N ASP A 17 8.71 32.52 6.43
CA ASP A 17 9.49 31.83 7.48
C ASP A 17 8.63 31.35 8.63
N VAL A 18 7.66 32.17 9.05
CA VAL A 18 6.75 31.84 10.15
C VAL A 18 5.83 30.69 9.77
N VAL A 19 5.27 30.71 8.56
CA VAL A 19 4.42 29.62 8.04
C VAL A 19 5.24 28.33 7.88
N ARG A 20 6.48 28.42 7.41
CA ARG A 20 7.39 27.25 7.30
C ARG A 20 7.68 26.61 8.65
N ALA A 21 7.97 27.42 9.66
CA ALA A 21 8.20 26.95 11.02
C ALA A 21 6.95 26.25 11.59
N ALA A 22 5.78 26.87 11.45
CA ALA A 22 4.51 26.31 11.93
C ALA A 22 4.19 24.95 11.28
N MET A 23 4.39 24.82 9.97
CA MET A 23 4.23 23.54 9.28
C MET A 23 5.20 22.47 9.81
N ALA A 24 6.46 22.84 10.02
CA ALA A 24 7.48 21.92 10.52
C ALA A 24 7.18 21.44 11.95
N GLU A 25 6.78 22.34 12.83
CA GLU A 25 6.37 22.02 14.22
C GLU A 25 5.14 21.12 14.25
N ALA A 26 4.18 21.34 13.34
CA ALA A 26 3.00 20.50 13.19
C ALA A 26 3.31 19.09 12.64
N GLY A 27 4.52 18.87 12.11
CA GLY A 27 5.02 17.56 11.69
C GLY A 27 5.40 17.44 10.21
N ALA A 28 5.32 18.51 9.43
CA ALA A 28 5.73 18.51 8.03
C ALA A 28 7.27 18.46 7.88
N GLY A 29 7.73 18.06 6.70
CA GLY A 29 9.14 18.11 6.32
C GLY A 29 10.01 17.03 6.96
N LYS A 30 9.42 15.91 7.40
CA LYS A 30 10.17 14.73 7.85
C LYS A 30 10.52 13.84 6.66
N VAL A 31 11.81 13.73 6.36
CA VAL A 31 12.32 12.88 5.27
C VAL A 31 13.51 12.07 5.79
N GLY A 32 13.29 10.76 6.01
CA GLY A 32 14.33 9.89 6.57
C GLY A 32 14.82 10.36 7.94
N ARG A 33 16.08 10.78 8.03
CA ARG A 33 16.71 11.32 9.25
C ARG A 33 16.73 12.86 9.30
N TYR A 34 16.06 13.52 8.37
CA TYR A 34 16.00 14.97 8.27
C TYR A 34 14.62 15.47 8.71
N ALA A 35 14.61 16.63 9.37
CA ALA A 35 13.41 17.32 9.83
C ALA A 35 13.35 18.73 9.23
N SER A 36 12.16 19.34 9.24
CA SER A 36 11.92 20.68 8.72
C SER A 36 12.35 20.88 7.25
N CYS A 37 12.29 19.81 6.45
CA CYS A 37 12.59 19.88 5.02
C CYS A 37 11.47 20.60 4.26
N SER A 38 11.81 21.72 3.63
CA SER A 38 10.95 22.46 2.74
C SER A 38 11.73 22.99 1.54
N PHE A 39 11.05 23.21 0.42
CA PHE A 39 11.60 23.91 -0.74
C PHE A 39 10.81 25.20 -0.97
N SER A 40 11.50 26.30 -1.27
CA SER A 40 10.87 27.58 -1.58
C SER A 40 11.24 28.04 -2.98
N LEU A 41 10.27 28.59 -3.70
CA LEU A 41 10.46 29.32 -4.96
C LEU A 41 9.82 30.70 -4.85
N LYS A 42 10.55 31.76 -5.20
CA LYS A 42 9.99 33.11 -5.28
C LYS A 42 9.21 33.29 -6.59
N GLY A 43 8.07 33.94 -6.53
CA GLY A 43 7.20 34.21 -7.66
C GLY A 43 6.29 35.41 -7.43
N MET A 44 5.45 35.68 -8.42
CA MET A 44 4.52 36.82 -8.40
C MET A 44 3.08 36.32 -8.34
N GLY A 45 2.45 36.51 -7.18
CA GLY A 45 1.03 36.26 -6.97
C GLY A 45 0.20 37.37 -7.61
N ARG A 46 -0.97 37.00 -8.17
CA ARG A 46 -1.90 37.95 -8.77
C ARG A 46 -3.32 37.61 -8.37
N PHE A 47 -4.06 38.61 -7.91
CA PHE A 47 -5.45 38.44 -7.51
C PHE A 47 -6.24 39.74 -7.66
N VAL A 48 -7.57 39.62 -7.60
CA VAL A 48 -8.50 40.75 -7.55
C VAL A 48 -9.45 40.48 -6.38
N PRO A 49 -9.37 41.21 -5.26
CA PRO A 49 -10.30 41.04 -4.17
C PRO A 49 -11.72 41.38 -4.62
N LEU A 50 -12.68 40.49 -4.33
CA LEU A 50 -14.09 40.67 -4.67
C LEU A 50 -14.85 41.39 -3.55
N ASP A 51 -16.03 41.92 -3.85
CA ASP A 51 -16.92 42.52 -2.85
C ASP A 51 -17.18 41.53 -1.70
N GLY A 52 -16.97 41.99 -0.46
CA GLY A 52 -17.09 41.17 0.75
C GLY A 52 -15.79 40.50 1.21
N ALA A 53 -14.70 40.56 0.43
CA ALA A 53 -13.39 40.10 0.89
C ALA A 53 -12.79 41.03 1.95
N VAL A 54 -11.97 40.48 2.86
CA VAL A 54 -11.15 41.23 3.81
C VAL A 54 -9.67 41.03 3.45
N PRO A 55 -9.19 41.62 2.34
CA PRO A 55 -7.83 41.37 1.89
C PRO A 55 -6.82 41.98 2.85
N THR A 56 -5.84 41.18 3.28
CA THR A 56 -4.68 41.66 4.04
C THR A 56 -3.81 42.61 3.20
N ILE A 57 -3.81 42.42 1.87
CA ILE A 57 -3.07 43.21 0.91
C ILE A 57 -4.00 43.60 -0.25
N GLY A 58 -4.05 44.90 -0.54
CA GLY A 58 -4.73 45.45 -1.72
C GLY A 58 -6.12 46.03 -1.49
N LYS A 59 -6.80 46.38 -2.59
CA LYS A 59 -8.13 47.02 -2.57
C LYS A 59 -9.16 46.23 -3.36
N ILE A 60 -10.40 46.26 -2.86
CA ILE A 60 -11.56 45.65 -3.54
C ILE A 60 -11.69 46.15 -4.98
N GLY A 61 -11.87 45.20 -5.90
CA GLY A 61 -12.04 45.47 -7.33
C GLY A 61 -10.76 45.86 -8.08
N GLN A 62 -9.60 45.93 -7.42
CA GLN A 62 -8.33 46.28 -8.05
C GLN A 62 -7.44 45.05 -8.21
N ARG A 63 -6.69 44.99 -9.31
CA ARG A 63 -5.70 43.93 -9.52
C ARG A 63 -4.47 44.23 -8.68
N GLU A 64 -4.08 43.24 -7.89
CA GLU A 64 -2.90 43.29 -7.05
C GLU A 64 -1.84 42.32 -7.57
N GLU A 65 -0.59 42.71 -7.44
CA GLU A 65 0.59 41.88 -7.72
C GLU A 65 1.49 41.89 -6.48
N VAL A 66 1.83 40.71 -5.96
CA VAL A 66 2.57 40.56 -4.69
C VAL A 66 3.72 39.57 -4.86
N ASP A 67 4.89 39.90 -4.32
CA ASP A 67 6.01 38.97 -4.19
C ASP A 67 5.68 37.88 -3.17
N GLU A 68 5.60 36.64 -3.65
CA GLU A 68 5.24 35.47 -2.85
C GLU A 68 6.30 34.38 -2.94
N GLU A 69 6.39 33.58 -1.89
CA GLU A 69 7.12 32.32 -1.86
C GLU A 69 6.14 31.16 -1.97
N ARG A 70 6.33 30.34 -3.01
CA ARG A 70 5.76 28.99 -3.08
C ARG A 70 6.61 28.07 -2.20
N ILE A 71 6.04 27.62 -1.10
CA ILE A 71 6.66 26.71 -0.14
C ILE A 71 6.10 25.31 -0.37
N GLU A 72 6.97 24.31 -0.46
CA GLU A 72 6.59 22.93 -0.67
C GLU A 72 7.20 22.01 0.40
N VAL A 73 6.37 21.17 1.02
CA VAL A 73 6.78 20.25 2.09
C VAL A 73 6.19 18.86 1.90
N ASN A 74 6.91 17.83 2.34
CA ASN A 74 6.36 16.48 2.43
C ASN A 74 5.64 16.31 3.76
N VAL A 75 4.49 15.64 3.75
CA VAL A 75 3.67 15.40 4.95
C VAL A 75 3.07 14.01 4.90
N GLY A 76 3.03 13.32 6.04
CA GLY A 76 2.34 12.03 6.16
C GLY A 76 0.83 12.23 6.24
N SER A 77 0.05 11.21 5.87
CA SER A 77 -1.41 11.29 5.90
C SER A 77 -1.97 11.55 7.30
N ASP A 78 -1.27 11.06 8.33
CA ASP A 78 -1.69 11.18 9.72
C ASP A 78 -1.49 12.60 10.26
N GLU A 79 -0.51 13.34 9.72
CA GLU A 79 -0.20 14.70 10.10
C GLU A 79 -0.86 15.77 9.20
N LEU A 80 -1.37 15.40 8.03
CA LEU A 80 -1.84 16.34 6.99
C LEU A 80 -2.82 17.40 7.53
N ASN A 81 -3.89 16.98 8.21
CA ASN A 81 -4.91 17.90 8.72
C ASN A 81 -4.31 18.87 9.75
N ARG A 82 -3.49 18.36 10.67
CA ARG A 82 -2.82 19.19 11.69
C ARG A 82 -1.89 20.23 11.07
N VAL A 83 -1.16 19.84 10.02
CA VAL A 83 -0.26 20.75 9.30
C VAL A 83 -1.06 21.83 8.56
N ILE A 84 -2.17 21.47 7.91
CA ILE A 84 -3.05 22.45 7.24
C ILE A 84 -3.63 23.46 8.23
N GLU A 85 -4.07 22.99 9.41
CA GLU A 85 -4.57 23.87 10.47
C GLU A 85 -3.50 24.84 10.96
N ALA A 86 -2.30 24.34 11.27
CA ALA A 86 -1.18 25.17 11.73
C ALA A 86 -0.72 26.18 10.67
N LEU A 87 -0.75 25.78 9.39
CA LEU A 87 -0.49 26.68 8.28
C LEU A 87 -1.53 27.81 8.24
N ARG A 88 -2.82 27.48 8.28
CA ARG A 88 -3.91 28.47 8.21
C ARG A 88 -3.89 29.44 9.37
N SER A 89 -3.52 28.99 10.58
CA SER A 89 -3.45 29.88 11.74
C SER A 89 -2.33 30.92 11.67
N MET A 90 -1.28 30.65 10.88
CA MET A 90 -0.13 31.55 10.74
C MET A 90 -0.12 32.28 9.40
N HIS A 91 -1.01 31.92 8.48
CA HIS A 91 -1.09 32.51 7.16
C HIS A 91 -1.76 33.90 7.22
N PRO A 92 -1.22 34.93 6.54
CA PRO A 92 -1.79 36.28 6.58
C PRO A 92 -3.14 36.39 5.88
N TYR A 93 -3.38 35.59 4.85
CA TYR A 93 -4.65 35.58 4.12
C TYR A 93 -5.68 34.69 4.79
N GLU A 94 -6.94 35.13 4.74
CA GLU A 94 -8.11 34.41 5.25
C GLU A 94 -8.31 33.07 4.54
N GLU A 95 -8.12 33.05 3.23
CA GLU A 95 -8.19 31.83 2.40
C GLU A 95 -6.86 31.60 1.65
N PRO A 96 -5.87 30.95 2.27
CA PRO A 96 -4.64 30.59 1.59
C PRO A 96 -4.87 29.55 0.49
N VAL A 97 -4.18 29.72 -0.64
CA VAL A 97 -4.12 28.70 -1.69
C VAL A 97 -3.23 27.56 -1.21
N VAL A 98 -3.82 26.37 -1.08
CA VAL A 98 -3.15 25.16 -0.60
C VAL A 98 -3.40 24.03 -1.60
N ASP A 99 -2.32 23.53 -2.21
CA ASP A 99 -2.38 22.34 -3.07
C ASP A 99 -1.85 21.12 -2.30
N VAL A 100 -2.52 19.99 -2.47
CA VAL A 100 -2.12 18.70 -1.88
C VAL A 100 -1.99 17.67 -2.99
N TYR A 101 -0.78 17.17 -3.21
CA TYR A 101 -0.49 16.13 -4.19
C TYR A 101 -0.17 14.81 -3.50
N LEU A 102 -0.83 13.72 -3.91
CA LEU A 102 -0.49 12.37 -3.46
C LEU A 102 0.86 11.94 -4.07
N LEU A 103 1.80 11.49 -3.24
CA LEU A 103 3.11 11.03 -3.71
C LEU A 103 3.06 9.55 -4.11
N ALA A 104 3.55 9.26 -5.32
CA ALA A 104 3.48 7.94 -5.95
C ALA A 104 4.10 6.79 -5.12
N GLY A 105 5.07 7.09 -4.25
CA GLY A 105 5.77 6.07 -3.45
C GLY A 105 4.87 5.22 -2.53
N ALA A 106 3.66 5.67 -2.17
CA ALA A 106 2.69 4.84 -1.47
C ALA A 106 1.89 3.93 -2.41
N ALA A 107 1.38 4.48 -3.52
CA ALA A 107 0.63 3.76 -4.54
C ALA A 107 1.47 2.69 -5.26
N ASP A 108 2.75 2.95 -5.49
CA ASP A 108 3.64 2.02 -6.20
C ASP A 108 3.96 0.78 -5.36
N ARG A 109 4.02 0.90 -4.03
CA ARG A 109 4.18 -0.25 -3.12
C ARG A 109 2.95 -1.15 -3.12
N VAL A 110 1.75 -0.56 -3.11
CA VAL A 110 0.49 -1.32 -3.18
C VAL A 110 0.43 -2.08 -4.50
N ARG A 111 0.70 -1.41 -5.63
CA ARG A 111 0.78 -2.04 -6.94
C ARG A 111 1.83 -3.17 -7.01
N ALA A 112 2.99 -2.99 -6.37
CA ALA A 112 4.01 -4.04 -6.31
C ALA A 112 3.57 -5.26 -5.49
N ILE A 113 2.83 -5.06 -4.38
CA ILE A 113 2.26 -6.15 -3.57
C ILE A 113 1.18 -6.88 -4.35
N GLU A 114 0.26 -6.17 -5.00
CA GLU A 114 -0.79 -6.76 -5.83
C GLU A 114 -0.20 -7.56 -6.98
N ALA A 115 0.78 -7.02 -7.70
CA ALA A 115 1.48 -7.74 -8.76
C ALA A 115 2.17 -9.01 -8.26
N ARG A 116 2.73 -9.01 -7.03
CA ARG A 116 3.29 -10.22 -6.41
C ARG A 116 2.20 -11.23 -6.07
N ASN A 117 1.06 -10.77 -5.52
CA ASN A 117 -0.04 -11.64 -5.14
C ASN A 117 -0.66 -12.31 -6.36
N LEU A 118 -0.84 -11.58 -7.47
CA LEU A 118 -1.33 -12.13 -8.74
C LEU A 118 -0.46 -13.29 -9.24
N ARG A 119 0.87 -13.11 -9.28
CA ARG A 119 1.79 -14.21 -9.66
C ARG A 119 1.62 -15.45 -8.77
N VAL A 120 1.46 -15.24 -7.46
CA VAL A 120 1.25 -16.35 -6.51
C VAL A 120 -0.11 -17.02 -6.71
N GLU A 121 -1.13 -16.28 -7.12
CA GLU A 121 -2.46 -16.83 -7.43
C GLU A 121 -2.44 -17.60 -8.74
N ASP A 122 -1.77 -17.10 -9.77
CA ASP A 122 -1.56 -17.79 -11.05
C ASP A 122 -0.81 -19.12 -10.85
N ASP A 123 0.27 -19.11 -10.07
CA ASP A 123 1.02 -20.33 -9.72
C ASP A 123 0.11 -21.36 -9.03
N LYS A 124 -0.67 -20.93 -8.04
CA LYS A 124 -1.63 -21.80 -7.32
C LYS A 124 -2.73 -22.31 -8.24
N ALA A 125 -3.22 -21.47 -9.15
CA ALA A 125 -4.25 -21.85 -10.12
C ALA A 125 -3.71 -22.93 -11.05
N TRP A 126 -2.47 -22.80 -11.54
CA TRP A 126 -1.80 -23.84 -12.30
C TRP A 126 -1.63 -25.14 -11.51
N GLU A 127 -1.18 -25.07 -10.25
CA GLU A 127 -1.00 -26.25 -9.39
C GLU A 127 -2.28 -27.05 -9.17
N THR A 128 -3.41 -26.35 -9.15
CA THR A 128 -4.74 -26.95 -8.90
C THR A 128 -5.52 -27.22 -10.17
N SER A 129 -4.99 -26.82 -11.32
CA SER A 129 -5.65 -26.96 -12.62
C SER A 129 -5.87 -28.43 -13.00
N TYR A 130 -6.98 -28.69 -13.68
CA TYR A 130 -7.24 -29.99 -14.30
C TYR A 130 -6.24 -30.30 -15.41
N THR A 131 -5.72 -29.27 -16.09
CA THR A 131 -4.70 -29.40 -17.13
C THR A 131 -3.41 -30.03 -16.60
N ARG A 132 -2.83 -29.49 -15.52
CA ARG A 132 -1.62 -30.07 -14.90
C ARG A 132 -1.86 -31.48 -14.39
N ARG A 133 -3.02 -31.73 -13.77
CA ARG A 133 -3.39 -33.07 -13.26
C ARG A 133 -3.53 -34.08 -14.41
N GLY A 134 -4.20 -33.71 -15.49
CA GLY A 134 -4.30 -34.52 -16.71
C GLY A 134 -2.93 -34.88 -17.28
N LEU A 135 -2.04 -33.89 -17.42
CA LEU A 135 -0.67 -34.11 -17.89
C LEU A 135 0.09 -35.09 -16.98
N LEU A 136 0.02 -34.93 -15.66
CA LEU A 136 0.68 -35.84 -14.73
C LEU A 136 0.16 -37.27 -14.86
N ILE A 137 -1.16 -37.48 -14.99
CA ILE A 137 -1.74 -38.82 -15.20
C ILE A 137 -1.21 -39.43 -16.50
N ILE A 138 -1.24 -38.68 -17.59
CA ILE A 138 -0.80 -39.14 -18.91
C ILE A 138 0.68 -39.54 -18.87
N PHE A 139 1.56 -38.67 -18.37
CA PHE A 139 2.99 -38.96 -18.28
C PHE A 139 3.29 -40.13 -17.34
N THR A 140 2.61 -40.21 -16.20
CA THR A 140 2.79 -41.31 -15.25
C THR A 140 2.35 -42.64 -15.86
N TYR A 141 1.20 -42.67 -16.53
CA TYR A 141 0.67 -43.87 -17.18
C TYR A 141 1.60 -44.35 -18.30
N VAL A 142 2.10 -43.44 -19.15
CA VAL A 142 3.03 -43.76 -20.24
C VAL A 142 4.34 -44.31 -19.68
N ALA A 143 4.93 -43.65 -18.67
CA ALA A 143 6.19 -44.08 -18.07
C ALA A 143 6.08 -45.48 -17.43
N ILE A 144 5.02 -45.73 -16.66
CA ILE A 144 4.79 -47.04 -16.02
C ILE A 144 4.50 -48.10 -17.07
N SER A 145 3.71 -47.79 -18.10
CA SER A 145 3.41 -48.74 -19.17
C SER A 145 4.67 -49.16 -19.93
N LEU A 146 5.55 -48.22 -20.29
CA LEU A 146 6.83 -48.52 -20.94
C LEU A 146 7.73 -49.39 -20.05
N TYR A 147 7.80 -49.08 -18.76
CA TYR A 147 8.55 -49.88 -17.79
C TYR A 147 8.02 -51.31 -17.68
N LEU A 148 6.70 -51.49 -17.53
CA LEU A 148 6.07 -52.80 -17.39
C LEU A 148 6.18 -53.66 -18.66
N VAL A 149 6.16 -53.03 -19.83
CA VAL A 149 6.48 -53.71 -21.11
C VAL A 149 7.93 -54.21 -21.11
N SER A 150 8.88 -53.40 -20.63
CA SER A 150 10.31 -53.78 -20.59
C SER A 150 10.58 -55.02 -19.73
N ILE A 151 9.82 -55.23 -18.66
CA ILE A 151 9.99 -56.37 -17.74
C ILE A 151 9.11 -57.58 -18.10
N HIS A 152 8.45 -57.57 -19.28
CA HIS A 152 7.63 -58.67 -19.80
C HIS A 152 6.52 -59.14 -18.84
N VAL A 153 5.93 -58.21 -18.07
CA VAL A 153 4.81 -58.51 -17.17
C VAL A 153 3.55 -58.76 -17.97
N GLU A 154 2.76 -59.77 -17.59
CA GLU A 154 1.47 -60.02 -18.21
C GLU A 154 0.52 -58.83 -18.03
N ARG A 155 -0.07 -58.38 -19.14
CA ARG A 155 -1.02 -57.25 -19.22
C ARG A 155 -0.49 -55.92 -18.62
N PRO A 156 0.61 -55.36 -19.18
CA PRO A 156 1.25 -54.13 -18.69
C PRO A 156 0.28 -52.94 -18.56
N TRP A 157 -0.58 -52.78 -19.56
CA TRP A 157 -1.53 -51.67 -19.71
C TRP A 157 -2.58 -51.64 -18.60
N MET A 158 -3.03 -52.80 -18.11
CA MET A 158 -3.97 -52.87 -16.99
C MET A 158 -3.29 -52.61 -15.65
N ASN A 159 -2.05 -53.10 -15.49
CA ASN A 159 -1.29 -52.93 -14.25
C ASN A 159 -0.84 -51.48 -14.04
N ALA A 160 -0.66 -50.69 -15.11
CA ALA A 160 -0.33 -49.26 -15.04
C ALA A 160 -1.49 -48.37 -14.58
N ILE A 161 -2.74 -48.85 -14.64
CA ILE A 161 -3.93 -48.08 -14.25
C ILE A 161 -3.93 -47.81 -12.74
N VAL A 162 -3.63 -48.82 -11.92
CA VAL A 162 -3.68 -48.74 -10.46
C VAL A 162 -2.80 -47.61 -9.89
N PRO A 163 -1.49 -47.52 -10.21
CA PRO A 163 -0.65 -46.42 -9.72
C PRO A 163 -1.02 -45.05 -10.30
N SER A 164 -1.50 -44.98 -11.55
CA SER A 164 -1.91 -43.72 -12.19
C SER A 164 -3.19 -43.16 -11.55
N VAL A 165 -4.18 -44.01 -11.29
CA VAL A 165 -5.42 -43.66 -10.59
C VAL A 165 -5.15 -43.34 -9.12
N GLY A 166 -4.26 -44.09 -8.46
CA GLY A 166 -3.83 -43.82 -7.08
C GLY A 166 -3.18 -42.45 -6.92
N PHE A 167 -2.30 -42.07 -7.86
CA PHE A 167 -1.69 -40.74 -7.88
C PHE A 167 -2.74 -39.63 -8.09
N LEU A 168 -3.69 -39.82 -9.02
CA LEU A 168 -4.79 -38.88 -9.23
C LEU A 168 -5.61 -38.66 -7.95
N LEU A 169 -6.03 -39.74 -7.28
CA LEU A 169 -6.80 -39.67 -6.04
C LEU A 169 -6.04 -38.93 -4.93
N SER A 170 -4.73 -39.10 -4.83
CA SER A 170 -3.88 -38.34 -3.91
C SER A 170 -3.93 -36.83 -4.18
N THR A 171 -3.82 -36.41 -5.46
CA THR A 171 -3.86 -34.98 -5.82
C THR A 171 -5.22 -34.31 -5.59
N LEU A 172 -6.30 -35.10 -5.54
CA LEU A 172 -7.67 -34.62 -5.25
C LEU A 172 -7.94 -34.52 -3.75
N THR A 173 -7.35 -35.41 -2.94
CA THR A 173 -7.58 -35.50 -1.49
C THR A 173 -6.68 -34.56 -0.68
N LEU A 174 -5.43 -34.35 -1.10
CA LEU A 174 -4.46 -33.46 -0.42
C LEU A 174 -4.97 -32.03 -0.15
N PRO A 175 -5.63 -31.33 -1.09
CA PRO A 175 -6.18 -29.99 -0.85
C PRO A 175 -7.23 -29.95 0.25
N PHE A 176 -8.04 -31.00 0.40
CA PHE A 176 -9.04 -31.12 1.46
C PHE A 176 -8.36 -31.21 2.83
N PHE A 177 -7.38 -32.11 2.98
CA PHE A 177 -6.61 -32.27 4.22
C PHE A 177 -5.82 -31.00 4.57
N LYS A 178 -5.23 -30.32 3.58
CA LYS A 178 -4.55 -29.02 3.77
C LYS A 178 -5.51 -27.96 4.33
N ARG A 179 -6.72 -27.82 3.76
CA ARG A 179 -7.73 -26.86 4.25
C ARG A 179 -8.19 -27.20 5.67
N TRP A 180 -8.33 -28.48 5.98
CA TRP A 180 -8.69 -28.94 7.32
C TRP A 180 -7.59 -28.62 8.33
N TRP A 181 -6.33 -28.95 8.04
CA TRP A 181 -5.17 -28.63 8.89
C TRP A 181 -5.04 -27.12 9.16
N LEU A 182 -5.17 -26.29 8.12
CA LEU A 182 -5.07 -24.83 8.26
C LEU A 182 -6.16 -24.24 9.16
N ARG A 183 -7.38 -24.79 9.11
CA ARG A 183 -8.47 -24.39 10.03
C ARG A 183 -8.09 -24.67 11.47
N VAL A 184 -7.62 -25.89 11.77
CA VAL A 184 -7.19 -26.28 13.12
C VAL A 184 -6.07 -25.37 13.63
N ARG A 185 -5.06 -25.09 12.80
CA ARG A 185 -3.91 -24.27 13.20
C ARG A 185 -4.26 -22.80 13.45
N LYS A 186 -5.16 -22.20 12.65
CA LYS A 186 -5.62 -20.80 12.88
C LYS A 186 -6.32 -20.65 14.24
N THR A 187 -7.14 -21.61 14.64
CA THR A 187 -7.83 -21.61 15.95
C THR A 187 -6.83 -21.64 17.12
N VAL A 188 -5.72 -22.39 16.99
CA VAL A 188 -4.65 -22.46 17.99
C VAL A 188 -3.82 -21.16 18.05
N SER A 189 -3.59 -20.50 16.91
CA SER A 189 -2.88 -19.21 16.88
C SER A 189 -3.70 -18.08 17.51
N ASN A 190 -5.00 -17.99 17.19
CA ASN A 190 -5.88 -16.93 17.68
C ASN A 190 -6.08 -17.01 19.21
N SER A 191 -6.14 -18.22 19.75
CA SER A 191 -6.23 -18.45 21.20
C SER A 191 -4.94 -18.11 21.95
N ARG A 192 -3.76 -18.30 21.34
CA ARG A 192 -2.47 -17.86 21.93
C ARG A 192 -2.30 -16.33 21.92
N GLN A 193 -2.74 -15.67 20.86
CA GLN A 193 -2.63 -14.20 20.72
C GLN A 193 -3.60 -13.46 21.65
N SER A 194 -4.82 -13.98 21.83
CA SER A 194 -5.78 -13.49 22.83
C SER A 194 -5.26 -13.65 24.28
N ARG A 195 -4.62 -14.78 24.61
CA ARG A 195 -4.01 -14.99 25.93
C ARG A 195 -2.78 -14.11 26.19
N ALA A 196 -1.94 -13.89 25.18
CA ALA A 196 -0.78 -12.99 25.31
C ALA A 196 -1.20 -11.52 25.49
N GLY A 197 -2.24 -11.06 24.79
CA GLY A 197 -2.82 -9.72 24.98
C GLY A 197 -3.43 -9.52 26.37
N ALA A 198 -4.13 -10.53 26.90
CA ALA A 198 -4.70 -10.48 28.25
C ALA A 198 -3.63 -10.44 29.36
N LEU A 199 -2.51 -11.17 29.19
CA LEU A 199 -1.37 -11.15 30.13
C LEU A 199 -0.62 -9.81 30.13
N VAL A 200 -0.52 -9.13 28.98
CA VAL A 200 0.07 -7.78 28.89
C VAL A 200 -0.81 -6.73 29.59
N TRP A 201 -2.13 -6.90 29.56
CA TRP A 201 -3.07 -5.99 30.23
C TRP A 201 -3.06 -6.14 31.77
N LEU A 202 -2.94 -7.37 32.28
CA LEU A 202 -2.86 -7.67 33.72
C LEU A 202 -1.56 -7.18 34.39
N ARG A 203 -0.49 -6.94 33.63
CA ARG A 203 0.80 -6.47 34.15
C ARG A 203 0.93 -4.92 34.16
N ARG A 204 -0.11 -4.22 33.73
CA ARG A 204 -0.18 -2.74 33.64
C ARG A 204 -1.15 -2.10 34.65
N LYS A 205 -1.73 -2.88 35.55
CA LYS A 205 -2.39 -2.43 36.79
C LYS A 205 -1.49 -2.71 37.97
#